data_AF-A0A7Z6T8Z8-F1
#
_entry.id   AF-A0A7Z6T8Z8-F1
#
_cell.length_a   1.000
_cell.length_b   1.000
_cell.length_c   1.000
_cell.angle_alpha   90.00
_cell.angle_beta   90.00
_cell.angle_gamma   90.00
#
_symmetry.space_group_name_H-M   'P 1'
#
loop_
_entity.id
_entity.type
_entity.pdbx_description
1 polymer ?
#
loop_
_entity_poly.entity_id
_entity_poly.type
_entity_poly.pdbx_seq_one_letter_code
_entity_poly.pdbx_strand_id
1 'polypeptide(L)'
;MLGEAPRLTAAWWSGLRTAIGGLSTVRTERTAVRQAYLDRAMPKYLAFLGRPVPTVPPAWSTAHGDLHGANLAGPQLSILDWEGWGMAPAGYDAALLHAYSLAVPEIAERVRREFSDLLASEAGRFAELVVITELLQSAERGDNRELVPALRQRAREVSGLGR
;
A
#
# COMPACT_ATOMS: atom_id res chain seq x y z
N MET A 1 -25.59 11.33 15.41
CA MET A 1 -26.03 11.85 14.10
C MET A 1 -24.82 11.73 13.18
N LEU A 2 -24.77 10.68 12.36
CA LEU A 2 -23.61 10.39 11.51
C LEU A 2 -23.68 11.32 10.30
N GLY A 3 -22.94 12.42 10.36
CA GLY A 3 -22.77 13.30 9.20
C GLY A 3 -22.17 12.51 8.05
N GLU A 4 -22.75 12.64 6.86
CA GLU A 4 -22.21 12.08 5.62
C GLU A 4 -20.69 12.27 5.59
N ALA A 5 -19.94 11.17 5.52
CA ALA A 5 -18.52 11.25 5.20
C ALA A 5 -18.40 12.07 3.90
N PRO A 6 -17.66 13.19 3.88
CA PRO A 6 -17.54 14.00 2.69
C PRO A 6 -17.08 13.11 1.54
N ARG A 7 -17.91 12.93 0.51
CA ARG A 7 -17.52 12.20 -0.68
C ARG A 7 -16.32 12.93 -1.28
N LEU A 8 -15.12 12.36 -1.11
CA LEU A 8 -13.89 12.92 -1.63
C LEU A 8 -14.05 13.16 -3.14
N THR A 9 -13.79 14.39 -3.57
CA THR A 9 -14.07 14.83 -4.94
C THR A 9 -13.05 14.23 -5.91
N ALA A 10 -13.36 14.25 -7.21
CA ALA A 10 -12.40 13.85 -8.24
C ALA A 10 -11.11 14.70 -8.19
N ALA A 11 -11.23 15.98 -7.84
CA ALA A 11 -10.08 16.87 -7.65
C ALA A 11 -9.19 16.43 -6.47
N TRP A 12 -9.79 15.96 -5.36
CA TRP A 12 -9.03 15.43 -4.23
C TRP A 12 -8.22 14.20 -4.63
N TRP A 13 -8.82 13.24 -5.33
CA TRP A 13 -8.13 12.03 -5.81
C TRP A 13 -7.03 12.37 -6.82
N SER A 14 -7.30 13.28 -7.76
CA SER A 14 -6.28 13.77 -8.71
C SER A 14 -5.11 14.46 -8.00
N GLY A 15 -5.40 15.24 -6.95
CA GLY A 15 -4.38 15.82 -6.09
C GLY A 15 -3.52 14.76 -5.40
N LEU A 16 -4.13 13.69 -4.90
CA LEU A 16 -3.41 12.61 -4.22
C LEU A 16 -2.51 11.85 -5.18
N ARG A 17 -3.02 11.54 -6.38
CA ARG A 17 -2.22 10.94 -7.46
C ARG A 17 -1.03 11.81 -7.84
N THR A 18 -1.25 13.12 -7.98
CA THR A 18 -0.20 14.08 -8.31
C THR A 18 0.85 14.15 -7.22
N ALA A 19 0.44 14.17 -5.94
CA ALA A 19 1.35 14.19 -4.79
C ALA A 19 2.21 12.93 -4.72
N ILE A 20 1.62 11.74 -4.82
CA ILE A 20 2.35 10.46 -4.82
C ILE A 20 3.28 10.37 -6.04
N GLY A 21 2.79 10.76 -7.23
CA GLY A 21 3.59 10.81 -8.45
C GLY A 21 4.81 11.72 -8.31
N GLY A 22 4.62 12.94 -7.79
CA GLY A 22 5.71 13.87 -7.52
C GLY A 22 6.71 13.32 -6.49
N LEU A 23 6.20 12.80 -5.37
CA LEU A 23 7.03 12.21 -4.31
C LEU A 23 7.91 11.08 -4.85
N SER A 24 7.37 10.22 -5.73
CA SER A 24 8.12 9.10 -6.32
C SER A 24 9.40 9.50 -7.07
N THR A 25 9.49 10.76 -7.52
CA THR A 25 10.64 11.31 -8.25
C THR A 25 11.70 11.97 -7.35
N VAL A 26 11.38 12.17 -6.06
CA VAL A 26 12.28 12.80 -5.10
C VAL A 26 13.47 11.87 -4.82
N ARG A 27 14.70 12.38 -4.91
CA ARG A 27 15.90 11.65 -4.51
C ARG A 27 16.11 11.79 -3.00
N THR A 28 16.42 10.69 -2.33
CA THR A 28 16.65 10.67 -0.88
C THR A 28 17.56 9.51 -0.49
N GLU A 29 18.21 9.65 0.66
CA GLU A 29 18.94 8.55 1.34
C GLU A 29 18.10 7.92 2.46
N ARG A 30 16.95 8.52 2.79
CA ARG A 30 16.01 7.94 3.76
C ARG A 30 15.47 6.62 3.23
N THR A 31 15.24 5.68 4.13
CA THR A 31 14.73 4.35 3.79
C THR A 31 13.47 4.08 4.58
N ALA A 32 12.34 3.89 3.89
CA ALA A 32 11.08 3.48 4.49
C ALA A 32 11.03 1.94 4.62
N VAL A 33 11.39 1.23 3.54
CA VAL A 33 11.42 -0.23 3.50
C VAL A 33 12.84 -0.71 3.19
N ARG A 34 13.33 -1.72 3.92
CA ARG A 34 14.69 -2.27 3.75
C ARG A 34 14.66 -3.60 3.01
N GLN A 35 15.58 -3.83 2.08
CA GLN A 35 15.71 -5.13 1.39
C GLN A 35 15.85 -6.32 2.38
N ALA A 36 16.66 -6.16 3.42
CA ALA A 36 16.82 -7.18 4.46
C ALA A 36 15.53 -7.49 5.25
N TYR A 37 14.58 -6.55 5.31
CA TYR A 37 13.25 -6.83 5.84
C TYR A 37 12.47 -7.73 4.88
N LEU A 38 12.46 -7.41 3.58
CA LEU A 38 11.76 -8.18 2.54
C LEU A 38 12.24 -9.63 2.49
N ASP A 39 13.56 -9.84 2.44
CA ASP A 39 14.18 -11.17 2.38
C ASP A 39 13.81 -12.07 3.56
N ARG A 40 13.65 -11.47 4.75
CA ARG A 40 13.28 -12.17 5.98
C ARG A 40 11.77 -12.39 6.10
N ALA A 41 10.98 -11.35 5.83
CA ALA A 41 9.57 -11.31 6.20
C ALA A 41 8.67 -11.94 5.12
N MET A 42 8.90 -11.62 3.84
CA MET A 42 7.99 -12.06 2.78
C MET A 42 7.86 -13.59 2.70
N PRO A 43 8.95 -14.39 2.75
CA PRO A 43 8.83 -15.85 2.73
C PRO A 43 8.05 -16.40 3.93
N LYS A 44 8.17 -15.78 5.11
CA LYS A 44 7.45 -16.19 6.32
C LYS A 44 5.95 -15.90 6.19
N TYR A 45 5.58 -14.66 5.91
CA TYR A 45 4.18 -14.22 5.99
C TYR A 45 3.36 -14.59 4.77
N LEU A 46 4.00 -14.82 3.62
CA LEU A 46 3.34 -15.24 2.38
C LEU A 46 3.48 -16.75 2.10
N ALA A 47 4.02 -17.54 3.04
CA ALA A 47 4.17 -19.00 2.92
C ALA A 47 2.86 -19.72 2.56
N PHE A 48 1.71 -19.19 2.99
CA PHE A 48 0.40 -19.75 2.71
C PHE A 48 0.02 -19.74 1.21
N LEU A 49 0.78 -19.04 0.36
CA LEU A 49 0.62 -19.09 -1.10
C LEU A 49 1.14 -20.40 -1.70
N GLY A 50 1.88 -21.22 -0.93
CA GLY A 50 2.32 -22.55 -1.35
C GLY A 50 3.37 -22.56 -2.48
N ARG A 51 4.12 -21.48 -2.65
CA ARG A 51 5.14 -21.33 -3.70
C ARG A 51 6.23 -20.33 -3.30
N PRO A 52 7.38 -20.31 -4.00
CA PRO A 52 8.41 -19.30 -3.77
C PRO A 52 7.86 -17.88 -3.93
N VAL A 53 8.25 -17.00 -3.00
CA VAL A 53 7.83 -15.60 -2.95
C VAL A 53 9.01 -14.73 -3.38
N PRO A 54 8.86 -13.84 -4.39
CA PRO A 54 9.93 -12.93 -4.76
C PRO A 54 10.18 -11.93 -3.64
N THR A 55 11.46 -11.61 -3.38
CA THR A 55 11.85 -10.66 -2.32
C THR A 55 12.58 -9.43 -2.86
N VAL A 56 12.95 -9.43 -4.14
CA VAL A 56 13.64 -8.31 -4.80
C VAL A 56 12.61 -7.46 -5.55
N PRO A 57 12.42 -6.18 -5.17
CA PRO A 57 11.50 -5.29 -5.87
C PRO A 57 11.97 -5.04 -7.32
N PRO A 58 11.05 -5.02 -8.31
CA PRO A 58 11.40 -4.64 -9.68
C PRO A 58 11.91 -3.20 -9.81
N ALA A 59 11.43 -2.32 -8.93
CA ALA A 59 11.83 -0.92 -8.88
C ALA A 59 11.66 -0.36 -7.45
N TRP A 60 12.45 0.66 -7.14
CA TRP A 60 12.37 1.45 -5.92
C TRP A 60 11.96 2.89 -6.25
N SER A 61 11.16 3.52 -5.40
CA SER A 61 10.83 4.94 -5.48
C SER A 61 10.74 5.54 -4.08
N THR A 62 10.76 6.87 -3.98
CA THR A 62 10.44 7.53 -2.71
C THR A 62 8.95 7.44 -2.43
N ALA A 63 8.61 7.16 -1.18
CA ALA A 63 7.24 6.99 -0.70
C ALA A 63 7.05 7.73 0.63
N HIS A 64 5.79 8.02 0.97
CA HIS A 64 5.38 8.54 2.26
C HIS A 64 5.69 7.53 3.37
N GLY A 65 5.56 6.24 3.08
CA GLY A 65 5.94 5.16 3.99
C GLY A 65 4.85 4.76 4.98
N ASP A 66 3.88 5.65 5.24
CA ASP A 66 2.72 5.39 6.09
C ASP A 66 1.40 5.99 5.52
N LEU A 67 1.17 5.83 4.22
CA LEU A 67 0.00 6.41 3.56
C LEU A 67 -1.29 5.60 3.77
N HIS A 68 -2.03 5.90 4.83
CA HIS A 68 -3.37 5.35 5.10
C HIS A 68 -4.39 6.43 5.46
N GLY A 69 -5.67 6.06 5.59
CA GLY A 69 -6.79 7.00 5.77
C GLY A 69 -6.61 8.04 6.88
N ALA A 70 -6.01 7.67 8.03
CA ALA A 70 -5.78 8.63 9.12
C ALA A 70 -4.71 9.71 8.83
N ASN A 71 -3.84 9.49 7.84
CA ASN A 71 -2.80 10.43 7.40
C ASN A 71 -3.25 11.27 6.18
N LEU A 72 -4.54 11.19 5.84
CA LEU A 72 -5.15 11.88 4.70
C LEU A 72 -6.34 12.72 5.18
N ALA A 73 -6.34 14.02 4.86
CA ALA A 73 -7.42 14.93 5.21
C ALA A 73 -8.08 15.60 3.99
N GLY A 74 -9.30 16.10 4.19
CA GLY A 74 -10.11 16.82 3.19
C GLY A 74 -10.88 18.00 3.82
N PRO A 75 -11.61 18.80 3.03
CA PRO A 75 -11.93 18.61 1.61
C PRO A 75 -10.81 19.05 0.65
N GLN A 76 -9.87 19.90 1.07
CA GLN A 76 -8.60 20.10 0.39
C GLN A 76 -7.62 19.03 0.85
N LEU A 77 -6.91 18.41 -0.09
CA LEU A 77 -5.95 17.36 0.25
C LEU A 77 -4.85 17.89 1.18
N SER A 78 -4.69 17.24 2.33
CA SER A 78 -3.48 17.33 3.15
C SER A 78 -2.98 15.93 3.44
N ILE A 79 -1.65 15.76 3.37
CA ILE A 79 -0.95 14.52 3.72
C ILE A 79 -0.13 14.82 4.98
N LEU A 80 -0.38 14.04 6.02
CA LEU A 80 0.14 14.23 7.37
C LEU A 80 1.16 13.13 7.70
N ASP A 81 1.91 13.34 8.78
CA ASP A 81 2.82 12.34 9.37
C ASP A 81 3.96 11.86 8.45
N TRP A 82 4.89 12.78 8.16
CA TRP A 82 6.05 12.55 7.32
C TRP A 82 7.26 11.98 8.09
N GLU A 83 7.07 11.22 9.17
CA GLU A 83 8.21 10.64 9.89
C GLU A 83 8.77 9.41 9.15
N GLY A 84 7.91 8.63 8.51
CA GLY A 84 8.24 7.35 7.85
C GLY A 84 8.78 7.44 6.42
N TRP A 85 8.83 8.62 5.81
CA TRP A 85 9.12 8.73 4.37
C TRP A 85 10.55 8.32 3.98
N GLY A 86 10.68 7.76 2.77
CA GLY A 86 11.95 7.33 2.21
C GLY A 86 11.78 6.35 1.05
N MET A 87 12.87 5.68 0.68
CA MET A 87 12.87 4.66 -0.37
C MET A 87 12.01 3.46 0.03
N ALA A 88 11.12 3.04 -0.86
CA ALA A 88 10.26 1.86 -0.76
C ALA A 88 10.08 1.21 -2.15
N PRO A 89 9.55 -0.03 -2.25
CA PRO A 89 9.13 -0.60 -3.53
C PRO A 89 8.21 0.34 -4.31
N ALA A 90 8.41 0.48 -5.62
CA ALA A 90 7.60 1.40 -6.41
C ALA A 90 6.10 1.01 -6.37
N GLY A 91 5.25 1.98 -6.05
CA GLY A 91 3.80 1.77 -5.82
C GLY A 91 3.41 1.50 -4.36
N TYR A 92 4.36 1.53 -3.42
CA TYR A 92 4.14 1.24 -1.99
C TYR A 92 2.99 2.04 -1.36
N ASP A 93 2.95 3.37 -1.53
CA ASP A 93 1.89 4.18 -0.91
C ASP A 93 0.48 3.84 -1.43
N ALA A 94 0.36 3.56 -2.72
CA ALA A 94 -0.92 3.13 -3.31
C ALA A 94 -1.33 1.74 -2.80
N ALA A 95 -0.37 0.83 -2.66
CA ALA A 95 -0.58 -0.49 -2.08
C ALA A 95 -1.01 -0.42 -0.61
N LEU A 96 -0.36 0.45 0.19
CA LEU A 96 -0.65 0.64 1.61
C LEU A 96 -2.06 1.19 1.81
N LEU A 97 -2.40 2.24 1.06
CA LEU A 97 -3.74 2.82 1.08
C LEU A 97 -4.81 1.79 0.67
N HIS A 98 -4.54 0.98 -0.35
CA HIS A 98 -5.45 -0.07 -0.79
C HIS A 98 -5.65 -1.14 0.30
N ALA A 99 -4.56 -1.61 0.91
CA ALA A 99 -4.60 -2.68 1.91
C ALA A 99 -5.38 -2.28 3.17
N TYR A 100 -5.16 -1.07 3.69
CA TYR A 100 -5.96 -0.54 4.80
C TYR A 100 -7.43 -0.32 4.44
N SER A 101 -7.72 -0.08 3.16
CA SER A 101 -9.10 0.11 2.69
C SER A 101 -9.88 -1.20 2.53
N LEU A 102 -9.24 -2.37 2.61
CA LEU A 102 -9.89 -3.67 2.37
C LEU A 102 -11.05 -3.99 3.33
N ALA A 103 -11.11 -3.37 4.51
CA ALA A 103 -12.26 -3.48 5.42
C ALA A 103 -13.54 -2.82 4.88
N VAL A 104 -13.41 -1.90 3.92
CA VAL A 104 -14.53 -1.15 3.32
C VAL A 104 -14.45 -1.32 1.80
N PRO A 105 -15.13 -2.34 1.23
CA PRO A 105 -15.00 -2.73 -0.17
C PRO A 105 -15.18 -1.58 -1.17
N GLU A 106 -16.10 -0.64 -0.89
CA GLU A 106 -16.37 0.52 -1.74
C GLU A 106 -15.16 1.47 -1.81
N ILE A 107 -14.45 1.64 -0.69
CA ILE A 107 -13.23 2.46 -0.62
C ILE A 107 -12.08 1.71 -1.29
N ALA A 108 -11.89 0.42 -1.01
CA ALA A 108 -10.86 -0.39 -1.66
C ALA A 108 -11.00 -0.37 -3.18
N GLU A 109 -12.23 -0.56 -3.70
CA GLU A 109 -12.52 -0.45 -5.13
C GLU A 109 -12.18 0.94 -5.67
N ARG A 110 -12.54 2.01 -4.95
CA ARG A 110 -12.19 3.37 -5.38
C ARG A 110 -10.69 3.56 -5.46
N VAL A 111 -9.93 3.18 -4.43
CA VAL A 111 -8.46 3.27 -4.43
C VAL A 111 -7.89 2.47 -5.61
N ARG A 112 -8.37 1.25 -5.84
CA ARG A 112 -7.88 0.42 -6.94
C ARG A 112 -8.10 1.02 -8.32
N ARG A 113 -9.25 1.68 -8.54
CA ARG A 113 -9.50 2.41 -9.79
C ARG A 113 -8.60 3.64 -9.93
N GLU A 114 -8.49 4.43 -8.87
CA GLU A 114 -7.69 5.65 -8.84
C GLU A 114 -6.20 5.41 -8.98
N PHE A 115 -5.70 4.24 -8.60
CA PHE A 115 -4.28 3.86 -8.74
C PHE A 115 -4.08 2.64 -9.64
N SER A 116 -5.00 2.42 -10.58
CA SER A 116 -5.00 1.22 -11.43
C SER A 116 -3.71 1.03 -12.22
N ASP A 117 -3.13 2.11 -12.74
CA ASP A 117 -1.83 2.13 -13.42
C ASP A 117 -0.68 1.67 -12.52
N LEU A 118 -0.67 2.10 -11.26
CA LEU A 118 0.35 1.68 -10.29
C LEU A 118 0.12 0.23 -9.86
N LEU A 119 -1.08 -0.10 -9.39
CA LEU A 119 -1.41 -1.40 -8.79
C LEU A 119 -1.47 -2.56 -9.81
N ALA A 120 -1.75 -2.27 -11.08
CA ALA A 120 -1.70 -3.27 -12.14
C ALA A 120 -0.28 -3.51 -12.69
N SER A 121 0.70 -2.66 -12.38
CA SER A 121 2.08 -2.85 -12.79
C SER A 121 2.76 -4.00 -12.04
N GLU A 122 3.85 -4.55 -12.58
CA GLU A 122 4.64 -5.57 -11.87
C GLU A 122 5.17 -5.04 -10.54
N ALA A 123 5.70 -3.81 -10.52
CA ALA A 123 6.20 -3.18 -9.32
C ALA A 123 5.11 -2.94 -8.28
N GLY A 124 3.93 -2.47 -8.70
CA GLY A 124 2.80 -2.25 -7.78
C GLY A 124 2.23 -3.55 -7.20
N ARG A 125 2.15 -4.62 -8.01
CA ARG A 125 1.79 -5.96 -7.50
C ARG A 125 2.82 -6.45 -6.47
N PHE A 126 4.10 -6.23 -6.72
CA PHE A 126 5.15 -6.54 -5.74
C PHE A 126 4.95 -5.71 -4.46
N ALA A 127 4.69 -4.41 -4.58
CA ALA A 127 4.44 -3.52 -3.46
C ALA A 127 3.22 -3.94 -2.62
N GLU A 128 2.14 -4.42 -3.25
CA GLU A 128 1.00 -5.01 -2.54
C GLU A 128 1.40 -6.22 -1.70
N LEU A 129 2.28 -7.09 -2.19
CA LEU A 129 2.79 -8.23 -1.40
C LEU A 129 3.66 -7.77 -0.22
N VAL A 130 4.43 -6.69 -0.37
CA VAL A 130 5.22 -6.10 0.73
C VAL A 130 4.30 -5.56 1.82
N VAL A 131 3.34 -4.73 1.46
CA VAL A 131 2.38 -4.14 2.40
C VAL A 131 1.57 -5.24 3.10
N ILE A 132 1.10 -6.25 2.36
CA ILE A 132 0.39 -7.39 2.96
C ILE A 132 1.29 -8.13 3.96
N THR A 133 2.58 -8.30 3.65
CA THR A 133 3.56 -8.89 4.58
C THR A 133 3.66 -8.08 5.88
N GLU A 134 3.78 -6.76 5.78
CA GLU A 134 3.88 -5.85 6.93
C GLU A 134 2.61 -5.86 7.80
N LEU A 135 1.43 -5.81 7.18
CA LEU A 135 0.16 -5.84 7.90
C LEU A 135 -0.12 -7.20 8.54
N LEU A 136 0.21 -8.31 7.86
CA LEU A 136 0.13 -9.64 8.46
C LEU A 136 1.08 -9.79 9.65
N GLN A 137 2.26 -9.18 9.58
CA GLN A 137 3.19 -9.11 10.71
C GLN A 137 2.64 -8.27 11.87
N SER A 138 2.06 -7.11 11.60
CA SER A 138 1.43 -6.27 12.64
C SER A 138 0.27 -7.00 13.31
N ALA A 139 -0.50 -7.78 12.56
CA ALA A 139 -1.60 -8.58 13.09
C ALA A 139 -1.17 -9.67 14.07
N GLU A 140 0.06 -10.20 13.98
CA GLU A 140 0.62 -11.08 15.02
C GLU A 140 0.77 -10.35 16.37
N ARG A 141 0.90 -9.02 16.36
CA ARG A 141 1.06 -8.17 17.56
C ARG A 141 -0.24 -7.58 18.09
N GLY A 142 -1.35 -7.75 17.35
CA GLY A 142 -2.68 -7.30 17.76
C GLY A 142 -3.33 -6.28 16.83
N ASP A 143 -2.58 -5.68 15.91
CA ASP A 143 -3.09 -4.60 15.05
C ASP A 143 -3.85 -5.12 13.83
N ASN A 144 -4.91 -4.43 13.41
CA ASN A 144 -5.60 -4.68 12.13
C ASN A 144 -5.97 -6.17 11.89
N ARG A 145 -6.28 -6.92 12.95
CA ARG A 145 -6.55 -8.38 12.88
C ARG A 145 -7.75 -8.69 11.97
N GLU A 146 -8.69 -7.76 11.89
CA GLU A 146 -9.86 -7.79 11.03
C GLU A 146 -9.50 -7.76 9.53
N LEU A 147 -8.34 -7.21 9.15
CA LEU A 147 -7.88 -7.18 7.76
C LEU A 147 -7.31 -8.52 7.29
N VAL A 148 -6.87 -9.39 8.19
CA VAL A 148 -6.13 -10.62 7.85
C VAL A 148 -6.83 -11.49 6.79
N PRO A 149 -8.14 -11.76 6.86
CA PRO A 149 -8.82 -12.55 5.83
C PRO A 149 -8.75 -11.88 4.44
N ALA A 150 -9.00 -10.57 4.38
CA ALA A 150 -8.99 -9.80 3.13
C ALA A 150 -7.57 -9.67 2.56
N LEU A 151 -6.56 -9.45 3.41
CA LEU A 151 -5.14 -9.41 3.02
C LEU A 151 -4.68 -10.73 2.40
N ARG A 152 -5.04 -11.87 3.02
CA ARG A 152 -4.70 -13.20 2.47
C ARG A 152 -5.40 -13.45 1.14
N GLN A 153 -6.64 -13.02 0.99
CA GLN A 153 -7.37 -13.11 -0.27
C GLN A 153 -6.69 -12.25 -1.35
N ARG A 154 -6.37 -11.01 -1.04
CA ARG A 154 -5.68 -10.10 -1.96
C ARG A 154 -4.32 -10.62 -2.40
N ALA A 155 -3.54 -11.20 -1.49
CA ALA A 155 -2.27 -11.83 -1.84
C ALA A 155 -2.43 -12.98 -2.84
N ARG A 156 -3.50 -13.78 -2.74
CA ARG A 156 -3.77 -14.84 -3.74
C ARG A 156 -4.07 -14.25 -5.11
N GLU A 157 -4.88 -13.20 -5.17
CA GLU A 157 -5.26 -12.51 -6.42
C GLU A 157 -4.04 -11.89 -7.10
N VAL A 158 -3.33 -11.01 -6.39
CA VAL A 158 -2.18 -10.27 -6.93
C VAL A 158 -1.08 -11.21 -7.38
N SER A 159 -0.85 -12.27 -6.62
CA SER A 159 0.17 -13.23 -6.93
C SER A 159 -0.27 -14.16 -8.10
N GLY A 160 -1.57 -14.46 -8.23
CA GLY A 160 -2.13 -15.32 -9.28
C GLY A 160 -2.25 -14.67 -10.66
N LEU A 161 -2.29 -13.34 -10.74
CA LEU A 161 -2.44 -12.56 -11.99
C LEU A 161 -1.15 -12.43 -12.83
N GLY A 162 -0.04 -13.03 -12.38
CA GLY A 162 1.25 -13.03 -13.09
C GLY A 162 1.56 -14.31 -13.87
N ARG A 163 0.53 -15.01 -14.38
CA ARG A 163 0.68 -16.15 -15.30
C ARG A 163 0.26 -15.77 -16.70
#